data_AF-A0A839URU6-F1
#
_entry.id   AF-A0A839URU6-F1
#
_cell.length_a   1.000
_cell.length_b   1.000
_cell.length_c   1.000
_cell.angle_alpha   90.00
_cell.angle_beta   90.00
_cell.angle_gamma   90.00
#
_symmetry.space_group_name_H-M   'P 1'
#
loop_
_entity.id
_entity.type
_entity.pdbx_description
1 polymer ?
#
loop_
_entity_poly.entity_id
_entity_poly.type
_entity_poly.pdbx_seq_one_letter_code
_entity_poly.pdbx_strand_id
1 'polypeptide(L)'
;MKPNLLPTLSTVELHDKAGLPVQLQIRLYEYQGKYALFMSDAPAAAVLARNAATLINQLANRLELPVADTQFFRHIYLPHQGSVFGSFQLDWRPNNIIGHYTFAMMTPQLEDLGIRRFLSEGRHVPVSYAKLRNLASAV
;
A
#
# COMPACT_ATOMS: atom_id res chain seq x y z
N MET A 1 18.05 -17.18 5.56
CA MET A 1 17.23 -15.97 5.32
C MET A 1 15.76 -16.36 5.37
N LYS A 2 14.90 -15.52 5.94
CA LYS A 2 13.45 -15.75 5.86
C LYS A 2 12.89 -15.25 4.51
N PRO A 3 11.86 -15.90 3.96
CA PRO A 3 11.33 -15.57 2.64
C PRO A 3 10.73 -14.16 2.63
N ASN A 4 10.91 -13.45 1.51
CA ASN A 4 10.13 -12.25 1.21
C ASN A 4 8.81 -12.70 0.57
N LEU A 5 7.70 -12.43 1.24
CA LEU A 5 6.35 -12.75 0.76
C LEU A 5 5.89 -11.83 -0.39
N LEU A 6 6.57 -10.70 -0.61
CA LEU A 6 6.33 -9.76 -1.71
C LEU A 6 7.65 -9.43 -2.42
N PRO A 7 8.22 -10.39 -3.16
CA PRO A 7 9.53 -10.23 -3.79
C PRO A 7 9.50 -9.25 -4.99
N THR A 8 8.33 -9.04 -5.58
CA THR A 8 8.13 -8.16 -6.73
C THR A 8 7.03 -7.14 -6.45
N LEU A 9 7.41 -5.87 -6.37
CA LEU A 9 6.51 -4.74 -6.21
C LEU A 9 6.64 -3.80 -7.42
N SER A 10 5.55 -3.13 -7.77
CA SER A 10 5.55 -2.10 -8.82
C SER A 10 5.89 -0.75 -8.22
N THR A 11 6.83 -0.02 -8.79
CA THR A 11 7.14 1.34 -8.34
C THR A 11 6.13 2.34 -8.90
N VAL A 12 5.60 3.20 -8.03
CA VAL A 12 4.73 4.33 -8.36
C VAL A 12 5.35 5.62 -7.85
N GLU A 13 5.29 6.67 -8.67
CA GLU A 13 5.73 8.01 -8.29
C GLU A 13 4.55 8.83 -7.79
N LEU A 14 4.65 9.35 -6.56
CA LEU A 14 3.63 10.15 -5.89
C LEU A 14 4.25 11.47 -5.42
N HIS A 15 3.45 12.33 -4.82
CA HIS A 15 3.96 13.53 -4.15
C HIS A 15 3.74 13.43 -2.64
N ASP A 16 4.71 13.89 -1.85
CA ASP A 16 4.53 14.02 -0.42
C ASP A 16 3.67 15.24 -0.04
N LYS A 17 3.50 15.50 1.26
CA LYS A 17 2.74 16.66 1.76
C LYS A 17 3.31 18.02 1.33
N ALA A 18 4.61 18.09 1.02
CA ALA A 18 5.29 19.29 0.55
C ALA A 18 5.29 19.41 -0.98
N GLY A 19 4.68 18.45 -1.69
CA GLY A 19 4.66 18.41 -3.15
C GLY A 19 5.94 17.84 -3.76
N LEU A 20 6.84 17.25 -2.97
CA LEU A 20 8.08 16.65 -3.47
C LEU A 20 7.80 15.25 -4.03
N PRO A 21 8.42 14.86 -5.16
CA PRO A 21 8.24 13.54 -5.73
C PRO A 21 8.82 12.48 -4.79
N VAL A 22 8.06 11.41 -4.57
CA VAL A 22 8.45 10.24 -3.79
C VAL A 22 8.11 8.97 -4.53
N GLN A 23 9.00 7.99 -4.45
CA GLN A 23 8.75 6.66 -5.00
C GLN A 23 8.26 5.72 -3.92
N LEU A 24 7.15 5.04 -4.21
CA LEU A 24 6.58 4.02 -3.37
C LEU A 24 6.50 2.72 -4.16
N GLN A 25 6.75 1.59 -3.50
CA GLN A 25 6.55 0.28 -4.10
C GLN A 25 5.20 -0.28 -3.68
N ILE A 26 4.40 -0.76 -4.63
CA ILE A 26 3.05 -1.24 -4.38
C ILE A 26 2.76 -2.61 -4.98
N ARG A 27 1.79 -3.31 -4.39
CA ARG A 27 1.20 -4.53 -4.94
C ARG A 27 -0.26 -4.61 -4.52
N LEU A 28 -1.14 -4.89 -5.48
CA LEU A 28 -2.58 -4.98 -5.26
C LEU A 28 -3.06 -6.42 -5.44
N TYR A 29 -3.80 -6.91 -4.47
CA TYR A 29 -4.51 -8.19 -4.54
C TYR A 29 -6.01 -7.96 -4.38
N GLU A 30 -6.79 -8.82 -4.99
CA GLU A 30 -8.24 -8.90 -4.84
C GLU A 30 -8.64 -10.32 -4.40
N TYR A 31 -9.52 -10.41 -3.41
CA TYR A 31 -10.06 -11.68 -2.93
C TYR A 31 -11.51 -11.46 -2.49
N GLN A 32 -12.44 -12.16 -3.14
CA GLN A 32 -13.88 -12.10 -2.85
C GLN A 32 -14.44 -10.68 -2.85
N GLY A 33 -14.02 -9.84 -3.81
CA GLY A 33 -14.47 -8.45 -3.94
C GLY A 33 -13.80 -7.46 -2.98
N LYS A 34 -12.93 -7.95 -2.07
CA LYS A 34 -12.11 -7.09 -1.21
C LYS A 34 -10.73 -6.90 -1.82
N TYR A 35 -10.13 -5.74 -1.57
CA TYR A 35 -8.81 -5.39 -2.07
C TYR A 35 -7.81 -5.27 -0.92
N ALA A 36 -6.56 -5.64 -1.20
CA ALA A 36 -5.42 -5.41 -0.32
C ALA A 36 -4.31 -4.71 -1.09
N LEU A 37 -4.03 -3.45 -0.73
CA LEU A 37 -2.92 -2.69 -1.26
C LEU A 37 -1.74 -2.77 -0.29
N PHE A 38 -0.71 -3.50 -0.69
CA PHE A 38 0.56 -3.57 0.03
C PHE A 38 1.48 -2.48 -0.49
N MET A 39 2.05 -1.70 0.44
CA MET A 39 2.93 -0.58 0.16
C MET A 39 4.26 -0.78 0.89
N SER A 40 5.38 -0.63 0.20
CA SER A 40 6.70 -0.65 0.80
C SER A 40 7.43 0.65 0.50
N ASP A 41 8.08 1.17 1.53
CA ASP A 41 9.05 2.23 1.35
C ASP A 41 10.23 1.69 0.53
N ALA A 42 10.75 2.46 -0.42
CA ALA A 42 12.06 2.17 -0.98
C ALA A 42 13.11 2.11 0.16
N PRO A 43 14.16 1.27 0.09
CA PRO A 43 14.98 0.80 1.22
C PRO A 43 15.71 1.84 2.11
N ALA A 44 15.50 3.15 1.93
CA ALA A 44 16.11 4.20 2.74
C ALA A 44 15.13 5.31 3.19
N ALA A 45 13.82 5.19 2.91
CA ALA A 45 12.91 6.33 3.04
C ALA A 45 11.80 6.06 4.09
N ALA A 46 11.75 6.82 5.18
CA ALA A 46 10.59 6.80 6.09
C ALA A 46 9.41 7.61 5.52
N VAL A 47 9.09 7.38 4.24
CA VAL A 47 8.16 8.20 3.46
C VAL A 47 6.72 7.89 3.85
N LEU A 48 6.34 6.60 3.92
CA LEU A 48 5.03 6.19 4.39
C LEU A 48 4.76 6.70 5.81
N ALA A 49 5.71 6.56 6.73
CA ALA A 49 5.52 6.98 8.13
C ALA A 49 5.15 8.47 8.27
N ARG A 50 5.72 9.35 7.41
CA ARG A 50 5.50 10.81 7.45
C ARG A 50 4.31 11.26 6.59
N ASN A 51 4.02 10.53 5.52
CA ASN A 51 3.12 10.97 4.45
C ASN A 51 1.95 10.00 4.19
N ALA A 52 1.72 9.00 5.03
CA ALA A 52 0.73 7.93 4.83
C ALA A 52 -0.61 8.43 4.28
N ALA A 53 -1.30 9.35 4.98
CA ALA A 53 -2.60 9.86 4.54
C ALA A 53 -2.56 10.45 3.12
N THR A 54 -1.56 11.26 2.82
CA THR A 54 -1.40 11.92 1.50
C THR A 54 -1.11 10.91 0.40
N LEU A 55 -0.25 9.91 0.67
CA LEU A 55 0.12 8.90 -0.31
C LEU A 55 -1.02 7.90 -0.54
N ILE A 56 -1.68 7.45 0.53
CA ILE A 56 -2.82 6.53 0.45
C ILE A 56 -3.98 7.18 -0.29
N ASN A 57 -4.31 8.45 -0.01
CA ASN A 57 -5.34 9.18 -0.76
C ASN A 57 -5.00 9.24 -2.26
N GLN A 58 -3.76 9.57 -2.61
CA GLN A 58 -3.33 9.61 -4.02
C GLN A 58 -3.42 8.24 -4.69
N LEU A 59 -3.02 7.17 -4.00
CA LEU A 59 -3.13 5.81 -4.51
C LEU A 59 -4.58 5.38 -4.71
N ALA A 60 -5.42 5.59 -3.70
CA ALA A 60 -6.84 5.24 -3.77
C ALA A 60 -7.52 5.92 -4.95
N ASN A 61 -7.26 7.22 -5.15
CA ASN A 61 -7.82 7.97 -6.27
C ASN A 61 -7.23 7.55 -7.61
N ARG A 62 -5.90 7.40 -7.71
CA ARG A 62 -5.24 7.05 -8.98
C ARG A 62 -5.56 5.64 -9.45
N LEU A 63 -5.74 4.72 -8.51
CA LEU A 63 -6.09 3.34 -8.78
C LEU A 63 -7.60 3.12 -8.84
N GLU A 64 -8.41 4.15 -8.53
CA GLU A 64 -9.88 4.09 -8.49
C GLU A 64 -10.37 2.99 -7.54
N LEU A 65 -9.73 2.87 -6.37
CA LEU A 65 -10.03 1.79 -5.42
C LEU A 65 -11.34 2.07 -4.69
N PRO A 66 -12.21 1.06 -4.52
CA PRO A 66 -13.35 1.16 -3.61
C PRO A 66 -12.82 1.18 -2.17
N VAL A 67 -12.65 2.37 -1.60
CA VAL A 67 -11.97 2.55 -0.31
C VAL A 67 -12.64 1.81 0.86
N ALA A 68 -13.95 1.58 0.79
CA ALA A 68 -14.71 0.80 1.76
C ALA A 68 -14.33 -0.69 1.76
N ASP A 69 -13.90 -1.21 0.61
CA ASP A 69 -13.54 -2.61 0.41
C ASP A 69 -12.02 -2.82 0.30
N THR A 70 -11.23 -1.76 0.51
CA THR A 70 -9.78 -1.78 0.35
C THR A 70 -9.07 -1.66 1.69
N GLN A 71 -8.22 -2.64 1.98
CA GLN A 71 -7.30 -2.62 3.11
C GLN A 71 -5.91 -2.16 2.65
N PHE A 72 -5.29 -1.29 3.45
CA PHE A 72 -4.00 -0.69 3.14
C PHE A 72 -2.97 -1.20 4.13
N PHE A 73 -1.89 -1.80 3.60
CA PHE A 73 -0.85 -2.41 4.41
C PHE A 73 0.50 -1.78 4.10
N ARG A 74 1.32 -1.59 5.13
CA ARG A 74 2.75 -1.38 4.99
C ARG A 74 3.46 -2.72 5.02
N HIS A 75 4.34 -2.96 4.07
CA HIS A 75 5.22 -4.13 4.01
C HIS A 75 6.67 -3.70 4.25
N ILE A 76 7.33 -4.39 5.18
CA ILE A 76 8.74 -4.19 5.53
C ILE A 76 9.42 -5.54 5.40
N TYR A 77 10.42 -5.66 4.52
CA TYR A 77 11.22 -6.88 4.43
C TYR A 77 12.50 -6.74 5.27
N LEU A 78 12.65 -7.61 6.26
CA LEU A 78 13.84 -7.70 7.10
C LEU A 78 14.52 -9.06 6.87
N PRO A 79 15.78 -9.15 6.39
CA PRO A 79 16.40 -10.43 6.02
C PRO A 79 16.37 -11.51 7.11
N HIS A 80 16.45 -11.11 8.38
CA HIS A 80 16.43 -11.99 9.54
C HIS A 80 15.01 -12.34 10.03
N GLN A 81 14.01 -11.48 9.78
CA GLN A 81 12.63 -11.66 10.30
C GLN A 81 11.62 -12.05 9.22
N GLY A 82 11.94 -11.85 7.93
CA GLY A 82 11.05 -12.05 6.80
C GLY A 82 10.23 -10.80 6.48
N SER A 83 9.11 -11.00 5.79
CA SER A 83 8.11 -9.95 5.61
C SER A 83 7.39 -9.65 6.91
N VAL A 84 7.41 -8.39 7.32
CA VAL A 84 6.64 -7.83 8.42
C VAL A 84 5.60 -6.88 7.83
N PHE A 85 4.39 -6.90 8.37
CA PHE A 85 3.30 -6.06 7.91
C PHE A 85 2.79 -5.15 9.01
N GLY A 86 2.29 -3.98 8.61
CA GLY A 86 1.48 -3.13 9.46
C GLY A 86 0.20 -2.73 8.73
N SER A 87 -0.88 -2.55 9.47
CA SER A 87 -2.18 -2.18 8.92
C SER A 87 -2.46 -0.70 9.18
N PHE A 88 -3.02 -0.02 8.19
CA PHE A 88 -3.58 1.31 8.35
C PHE A 88 -5.08 1.20 8.62
N GLN A 89 -5.54 1.71 9.77
CA GLN A 89 -6.95 1.92 10.02
C GLN A 89 -7.28 3.34 9.59
N LEU A 90 -8.16 3.47 8.60
CA LEU A 90 -8.46 4.73 7.93
C LEU A 90 -9.91 5.11 8.20
N ASP A 91 -10.12 6.34 8.65
CA ASP A 91 -11.43 6.96 8.68
C ASP A 91 -11.58 7.85 7.44
N TRP A 92 -12.49 7.48 6.55
CA TRP A 92 -12.73 8.15 5.28
C TRP A 92 -13.85 9.17 5.42
N ARG A 93 -13.57 10.40 5.00
CA ARG A 93 -14.57 11.45 4.81
C ARG A 93 -15.19 11.34 3.41
N PRO A 94 -16.29 12.08 3.15
CA PRO A 94 -16.82 12.21 1.80
C PRO A 94 -15.74 12.58 0.78
N ASN A 95 -15.88 12.08 -0.45
CA ASN A 95 -14.93 12.23 -1.56
C ASN A 95 -13.59 11.49 -1.38
N ASN A 96 -13.57 10.38 -0.65
CA ASN A 96 -12.38 9.52 -0.46
C ASN A 96 -11.18 10.30 0.09
N ILE A 97 -11.42 11.13 1.10
CA ILE A 97 -10.37 11.86 1.82
C ILE A 97 -10.19 11.24 3.20
N ILE A 98 -8.98 10.78 3.52
CA ILE A 98 -8.65 10.35 4.89
C ILE A 98 -8.81 11.53 5.87
N GLY A 99 -9.75 11.41 6.80
CA GLY A 99 -9.98 12.37 7.88
C GLY A 99 -9.12 12.09 9.11
N HIS A 100 -8.93 10.81 9.43
CA HIS A 100 -8.09 10.33 10.52
C HIS A 100 -7.48 8.98 10.13
N TYR A 101 -6.32 8.64 10.68
CA TYR A 101 -5.76 7.31 10.55
C TYR A 101 -4.95 6.90 11.77
N THR A 102 -4.90 5.60 12.01
CA THR A 102 -3.94 4.96 12.91
C THR A 102 -3.13 3.92 12.14
N PHE A 103 -1.95 3.60 12.66
CA PHE A 103 -1.07 2.58 12.11
C PHE A 103 -0.64 1.65 13.23
N ALA A 104 -0.80 0.34 13.01
CA ALA A 104 -0.36 -0.68 13.94
C ALA A 104 0.45 -1.75 13.21
N MET A 105 1.57 -2.16 13.80
CA MET A 105 2.31 -3.32 13.32
C MET A 105 1.50 -4.58 13.63
N MET A 106 1.40 -5.46 12.64
CA MET A 106 0.56 -6.65 12.76
C MET A 106 1.29 -7.72 13.56
N THR A 107 0.57 -8.32 14.52
CA THR A 107 1.12 -9.42 15.31
C THR A 107 0.92 -10.76 14.60
N PRO A 108 1.86 -11.72 14.72
CA PRO A 108 1.86 -12.93 13.88
C PRO A 108 0.68 -13.90 14.07
N GLN A 109 -0.25 -13.67 15.01
CA GLN A 109 -1.16 -14.70 15.50
C GLN A 109 -2.57 -14.66 14.90
N LEU A 110 -3.13 -13.48 14.58
CA LEU A 110 -4.51 -13.34 14.07
C LEU A 110 -4.57 -12.51 12.79
N GLU A 111 -3.85 -11.40 12.76
CA GLU A 111 -3.84 -10.46 11.64
C GLU A 111 -3.10 -11.03 10.41
N ASP A 112 -2.19 -11.98 10.64
CA ASP A 112 -1.46 -12.70 9.60
C ASP A 112 -2.38 -13.58 8.73
N LEU A 113 -3.53 -14.05 9.25
CA LEU A 113 -4.47 -14.88 8.48
C LEU A 113 -5.13 -14.10 7.33
N GLY A 114 -5.48 -12.83 7.54
CA GLY A 114 -6.09 -11.99 6.51
C GLY A 114 -5.13 -11.74 5.36
N ILE A 115 -3.88 -11.38 5.67
CA ILE A 115 -2.81 -11.17 4.68
C ILE A 115 -2.51 -12.47 3.94
N ARG A 116 -2.37 -13.59 4.67
CA ARG A 116 -2.09 -14.88 4.05
C ARG A 116 -3.15 -15.25 3.01
N ARG A 117 -4.44 -15.05 3.31
CA ARG A 117 -5.51 -15.29 2.33
C ARG A 117 -5.34 -14.46 1.06
N PHE A 118 -5.07 -13.16 1.18
CA PHE A 118 -4.80 -12.34 -0.01
C PHE A 118 -3.58 -12.81 -0.79
N LEU A 119 -2.51 -13.25 -0.11
CA LEU A 119 -1.27 -13.67 -0.77
C LEU A 119 -1.34 -15.08 -1.37
N SER A 120 -2.09 -16.00 -0.76
CA SER A 120 -2.21 -17.40 -1.22
C SER A 120 -3.38 -17.65 -2.14
N GLU A 121 -4.52 -17.00 -1.90
CA GLU A 121 -5.77 -17.22 -2.62
C GLU A 121 -6.22 -16.00 -3.42
N GLY A 122 -5.71 -14.81 -3.09
CA GLY A 122 -6.04 -13.58 -3.80
C GLY A 122 -5.43 -13.51 -5.19
N ARG A 123 -6.18 -12.92 -6.12
CA ARG A 123 -5.71 -12.64 -7.47
C ARG A 123 -4.91 -11.34 -7.48
N HIS A 124 -3.72 -11.38 -8.07
CA HIS A 124 -2.96 -10.16 -8.32
C HIS A 124 -3.70 -9.27 -9.34
N VAL A 125 -3.89 -8.01 -8.98
CA VAL A 125 -4.48 -6.99 -9.86
C VAL A 125 -3.34 -6.19 -10.49
N PRO A 126 -3.06 -6.37 -11.80
CA PRO A 126 -2.00 -5.63 -12.46
C PRO A 126 -2.34 -4.14 -12.50
N VAL A 127 -1.40 -3.30 -12.06
CA VAL A 127 -1.51 -1.84 -12.19
C VAL A 127 -0.87 -1.41 -13.50
N SER A 128 -1.63 -0.74 -14.35
CA SER A 128 -1.13 -0.28 -15.65
C SER A 128 0.00 0.74 -15.49
N TYR A 129 0.91 0.76 -16.46
CA TYR A 129 2.03 1.69 -16.46
C TYR A 129 1.59 3.17 -16.37
N ALA A 130 0.47 3.51 -17.03
CA ALA A 130 -0.12 4.84 -16.97
C ALA A 130 -0.51 5.26 -15.55
N LYS A 131 -0.99 4.32 -14.73
CA LYS A 131 -1.34 4.56 -13.32
C LYS A 131 -0.11 4.56 -12.39
N LEU A 132 1.05 4.10 -12.85
CA LEU A 132 2.30 4.09 -12.06
C LEU A 132 3.11 5.39 -12.21
N ARG A 133 2.92 6.15 -13.29
CA ARG A 133 3.62 7.42 -13.54
C ARG A 133 2.74 8.63 -13.32
N ASN A 134 3.36 9.77 -13.00
CA ASN A 134 2.72 11.07 -13.15
C ASN A 134 2.61 11.41 -14.65
N LEU A 135 1.51 11.05 -15.29
CA LEU A 135 1.23 11.49 -16.67
C LEU A 135 0.74 12.94 -16.76
N ALA A 136 0.57 13.63 -15.61
CA ALA A 136 0.18 15.04 -15.55
C ALA A 136 1.34 16.03 -15.82
N SER A 137 2.56 15.55 -16.08
CA SER A 137 3.72 16.39 -16.41
C SER A 137 4.05 16.42 -17.91
N ALA A 138 3.11 16.04 -18.77
CA ALA A 138 3.29 16.07 -20.21
C ALA A 138 2.12 16.78 -20.91
N VAL A 139 2.03 18.11 -20.74
CA VAL A 139 1.82 19.12 -21.80
C VAL A 139 2.38 20.44 -21.29
#